data_AF-A0A6G7IZA1-F1
#
_entry.id   AF-A0A6G7IZA1-F1
#
_cell.length_a   1.000
_cell.length_b   1.000
_cell.length_c   1.000
_cell.angle_alpha   90.00
_cell.angle_beta   90.00
_cell.angle_gamma   90.00
#
_symmetry.space_group_name_H-M   'P 1'
#
loop_
_entity.id
_entity.type
_entity.pdbx_description
1 polymer ?
#
loop_
_entity_poly.entity_id
_entity_poly.type
_entity_poly.pdbx_seq_one_letter_code
_entity_poly.pdbx_strand_id
1 'polypeptide(L)'
;MEIIIYLLVAVFILLSIGLVYTLVKDFKEIVLGLVNMCKPQLFHPLTWLLSPIWFIGYALEKTFGWDIIEKYDGSDGLEKYSHTEILPFDFSMGDKYIIAKTSQKNVELLLKDFLDFCDGKLNIENFQIKNTDPITVQCPNQITFNDFSILTQHFCNDIEDSWGVFKSGRLDYYSYSDKKTVHNIVGQTGDGQKFSIYTLDDLYKEQHLKINDNLKVKKFDWNLINNGPLLKFK
;
A
#
# COMPACT_ATOMS: atom_id res chain seq x y z
N MET A 1 48.71 6.90 29.21
CA MET A 1 47.38 7.51 28.99
C MET A 1 47.36 8.30 27.68
N GLU A 2 48.34 9.17 27.43
CA GLU A 2 48.46 9.97 26.19
C GLU A 2 48.55 9.14 24.90
N ILE A 3 49.37 8.09 24.86
CA ILE A 3 49.52 7.23 23.68
C ILE A 3 48.18 6.58 23.28
N ILE A 4 47.35 6.19 24.26
CA ILE A 4 46.03 5.60 24.02
C ILE A 4 45.09 6.65 23.41
N ILE A 5 45.16 7.90 23.88
CA ILE A 5 44.37 9.01 23.35
C ILE A 5 44.78 9.31 21.89
N TYR A 6 46.07 9.34 21.57
CA TYR A 6 46.55 9.55 20.21
C TYR A 6 46.12 8.43 19.25
N LEU A 7 46.16 7.18 19.71
CA LEU A 7 45.68 6.03 18.93
C LEU A 7 44.17 6.12 18.66
N LEU A 8 43.40 6.55 19.66
CA LEU A 8 41.95 6.71 19.55
C LEU A 8 41.58 7.87 18.60
N VAL A 9 42.33 8.97 18.65
CA VAL A 9 42.20 10.10 17.71
C VAL A 9 42.53 9.67 16.28
N ALA A 10 43.60 8.90 16.07
CA ALA A 10 43.98 8.40 14.75
C ALA A 10 42.92 7.46 14.17
N VAL A 11 42.36 6.55 14.99
CA VAL A 11 41.24 5.69 14.60
C VAL A 11 40.00 6.51 14.25
N PHE A 12 39.68 7.55 15.03
CA PHE A 12 38.53 8.42 14.77
C PHE A 12 38.67 9.21 13.47
N ILE A 13 39.87 9.70 13.15
CA ILE A 13 40.17 10.37 11.88
C ILE A 13 40.01 9.40 10.71
N LEU A 14 40.55 8.17 10.82
CA LEU A 14 40.39 7.16 9.78
C LEU A 14 38.93 6.76 9.56
N LEU A 15 38.14 6.62 10.64
CA LEU A 15 36.70 6.39 10.57
C LEU A 15 35.96 7.56 9.93
N SER A 16 36.35 8.80 10.24
CA SER A 16 35.75 10.01 9.65
C SER A 16 36.06 10.12 8.16
N ILE A 17 37.29 9.81 7.74
CA ILE A 17 37.68 9.75 6.33
C ILE A 17 36.90 8.64 5.61
N GLY A 18 36.76 7.47 6.24
CA GLY A 18 35.93 6.39 5.74
C GLY A 18 34.48 6.84 5.56
N LEU A 19 33.88 7.48 6.56
CA LEU A 19 32.51 7.98 6.52
C LEU A 19 32.31 9.03 5.42
N VAL A 20 33.22 10.00 5.29
CA VAL A 20 33.18 11.02 4.23
C VAL A 20 33.33 10.37 2.85
N TYR A 21 34.22 9.39 2.71
CA TYR A 21 34.38 8.64 1.46
C TYR A 21 33.09 7.89 1.08
N THR A 22 32.46 7.19 2.01
CA THR A 22 31.18 6.51 1.78
C THR A 22 30.07 7.51 1.49
N LEU A 23 30.01 8.63 2.21
CA LEU A 23 29.04 9.70 1.97
C LEU A 23 29.18 10.34 0.59
N VAL A 24 30.40 10.46 0.04
CA VAL A 24 30.65 11.03 -1.29
C VAL A 24 30.40 10.00 -2.38
N LYS A 25 30.89 8.77 -2.20
CA LYS A 25 30.77 7.68 -3.19
C LYS A 25 29.33 7.21 -3.31
N ASP A 26 28.66 7.02 -2.18
CA ASP A 26 27.31 6.46 -2.11
C ASP A 26 26.28 7.56 -1.79
N PHE A 27 26.65 8.84 -1.95
CA PHE A 27 25.79 10.00 -1.71
C PHE A 27 24.40 9.82 -2.33
N LYS A 28 24.38 9.41 -3.61
CA LYS A 28 23.14 9.22 -4.36
C LYS A 28 22.27 8.15 -3.73
N GLU A 29 22.83 7.01 -3.33
CA GLU A 29 22.10 5.90 -2.72
C GLU A 29 21.61 6.24 -1.32
N ILE A 30 22.42 6.96 -0.54
CA ILE A 30 22.07 7.44 0.81
C ILE A 30 20.93 8.47 0.73
N VAL A 31 21.04 9.45 -0.17
CA VAL A 31 19.99 10.45 -0.38
C VAL A 31 18.71 9.78 -0.90
N LEU A 32 18.83 8.84 -1.85
CA LEU A 32 17.69 8.09 -2.37
C LEU A 32 17.00 7.27 -1.28
N GLY A 33 17.76 6.56 -0.46
CA GLY A 33 17.24 5.83 0.69
C GLY A 33 16.51 6.75 1.69
N LEU A 34 17.14 7.87 2.07
CA LEU A 34 16.56 8.84 3.00
C LEU A 34 15.29 9.49 2.47
N VAL A 35 15.29 9.90 1.19
CA VAL A 35 14.12 10.48 0.54
C VAL A 35 13.01 9.44 0.50
N ASN A 36 13.26 8.21 0.03
CA ASN A 36 12.25 7.17 -0.05
C ASN A 36 11.69 6.74 1.32
N MET A 37 12.48 6.77 2.39
CA MET A 37 12.00 6.53 3.76
C MET A 37 10.98 7.59 4.22
N CYS A 38 11.01 8.78 3.62
CA CYS A 38 10.07 9.87 3.91
C CYS A 38 8.83 9.83 3.02
N LYS A 39 8.65 8.80 2.17
CA LYS A 39 7.47 8.64 1.30
C LYS A 39 6.21 8.63 2.17
N PRO A 40 5.23 9.51 1.91
CA PRO A 40 4.02 9.59 2.72
C PRO A 40 3.22 8.29 2.61
N GLN A 41 2.85 7.73 3.76
CA GLN A 41 2.02 6.54 3.88
C GLN A 41 0.81 6.87 4.76
N LEU A 42 -0.39 6.50 4.33
CA LEU A 42 -1.65 6.92 4.95
C LEU A 42 -1.69 6.59 6.47
N PHE A 43 -1.19 5.42 6.85
CA PHE A 43 -1.26 4.86 8.20
C PHE A 43 0.00 5.08 9.04
N HIS A 44 1.01 5.77 8.52
CA HIS A 44 2.21 6.10 9.28
C HIS A 44 2.32 7.62 9.43
N PRO A 45 1.70 8.24 10.45
CA PRO A 45 1.67 9.69 10.61
C PRO A 45 3.07 10.34 10.70
N LEU A 46 4.08 9.60 11.15
CA LEU A 46 5.47 10.06 11.14
C LEU A 46 5.98 10.31 9.71
N THR A 47 5.57 9.51 8.73
CA THR A 47 5.94 9.72 7.33
C THR A 47 5.32 10.99 6.76
N TRP A 48 4.12 11.38 7.23
CA TRP A 48 3.50 12.65 6.84
C TRP A 48 4.24 13.86 7.40
N LEU A 49 4.75 13.79 8.63
CA LEU A 49 5.61 14.83 9.19
C LEU A 49 6.89 15.02 8.37
N LEU A 50 7.44 13.91 7.86
CA LEU A 50 8.65 13.90 7.04
C LEU A 50 8.37 14.10 5.54
N SER A 51 7.10 14.12 5.13
CA SER A 51 6.70 14.27 3.73
C SER A 51 7.27 15.51 3.04
N PRO A 52 7.54 16.66 3.71
CA PRO A 52 8.23 17.78 3.06
C PRO A 52 9.59 17.39 2.47
N ILE A 53 10.34 16.49 3.11
CA ILE A 53 11.63 16.00 2.62
C ILE A 53 11.42 15.21 1.33
N TRP A 54 10.40 14.35 1.29
CA TRP A 54 10.04 13.59 0.10
C TRP A 54 9.57 14.51 -1.04
N PHE A 55 8.75 15.52 -0.74
CA PHE A 55 8.30 16.51 -1.73
C PHE A 55 9.44 17.36 -2.28
N ILE A 56 10.46 17.70 -1.48
CA ILE A 56 11.66 18.37 -1.97
C ILE A 56 12.43 17.45 -2.93
N GLY A 57 12.60 16.17 -2.58
CA GLY A 57 13.19 15.17 -3.47
C GLY A 57 12.44 15.08 -4.81
N TYR A 58 11.11 15.06 -4.75
CA TYR A 58 10.23 15.03 -5.92
C TYR A 58 10.37 16.29 -6.79
N ALA A 59 10.39 17.46 -6.16
CA ALA A 59 10.57 18.73 -6.86
C ALA A 59 11.94 18.80 -7.55
N LEU A 60 13.02 18.39 -6.87
CA LEU A 60 14.37 18.35 -7.41
C LEU A 60 14.47 17.39 -8.60
N GLU A 61 13.85 16.22 -8.50
CA GLU A 61 13.76 15.27 -9.60
C GLU A 61 13.03 15.85 -10.82
N LYS A 62 11.86 16.47 -10.63
CA LYS A 62 11.09 17.07 -11.74
C LYS A 62 11.76 18.29 -12.38
N THR A 63 12.49 19.10 -11.60
CA THR A 63 13.14 20.32 -12.11
C THR A 63 14.52 20.09 -12.68
N PHE A 64 15.31 19.16 -12.11
CA PHE A 64 16.71 18.94 -12.48
C PHE A 64 16.97 17.57 -13.13
N GLY A 65 15.96 16.69 -13.21
CA GLY A 65 16.09 15.36 -13.83
C GLY A 65 16.95 14.39 -13.04
N TRP A 66 17.18 14.65 -11.75
CA TRP A 66 17.98 13.79 -10.89
C TRP A 66 17.17 12.55 -10.49
N ASP A 67 17.74 11.35 -10.62
CA ASP A 67 17.10 10.13 -10.12
C ASP A 67 17.32 10.01 -8.61
N ILE A 68 16.50 10.72 -7.82
CA ILE A 68 16.60 10.78 -6.35
C ILE A 68 15.44 10.01 -5.69
N ILE A 69 14.32 9.84 -6.39
CA ILE A 69 13.22 8.96 -5.98
C ILE A 69 13.35 7.64 -6.73
N GLU A 70 13.01 6.54 -6.05
CA GLU A 70 12.90 5.26 -6.72
C GLU A 70 11.73 5.28 -7.72
N LYS A 71 12.07 5.32 -9.01
CA LYS A 71 11.11 5.22 -10.10
C LYS A 71 10.76 3.76 -10.34
N TYR A 72 9.49 3.46 -10.34
CA TYR A 72 8.99 2.16 -10.77
C TYR A 72 8.36 2.30 -12.16
N ASP A 73 8.91 1.56 -13.13
CA ASP A 73 8.46 1.52 -14.54
C ASP A 73 8.27 2.91 -15.19
N GLY A 74 9.11 3.89 -14.84
CA GLY A 74 9.09 5.23 -15.45
C GLY A 74 8.00 6.17 -14.92
N SER A 75 7.26 5.77 -13.89
CA SER A 75 6.37 6.69 -13.15
C SER A 75 7.08 7.32 -11.96
N ASP A 76 6.67 8.54 -11.62
CA ASP A 76 7.18 9.32 -10.50
C ASP A 76 6.50 8.98 -9.15
N GLY A 77 5.62 7.97 -9.18
CA GLY A 77 4.87 7.51 -8.03
C GLY A 77 3.68 8.38 -7.64
N LEU A 78 3.43 9.56 -8.21
CA LEU A 78 2.21 10.35 -7.96
C LEU A 78 1.21 10.27 -9.11
N GLU A 79 1.65 9.75 -10.25
CA GLU A 79 0.83 9.60 -11.43
C GLU A 79 -0.37 8.68 -11.20
N LYS A 80 -1.56 9.21 -11.57
CA LYS A 80 -2.77 8.41 -11.71
C LYS A 80 -2.66 7.58 -12.98
N TYR A 81 -3.14 6.35 -12.94
CA TYR A 81 -3.27 5.54 -14.14
C TYR A 81 -4.31 6.14 -15.09
N SER A 82 -3.95 6.26 -16.37
CA SER A 82 -4.90 6.65 -17.41
C SER A 82 -5.95 5.55 -17.60
N HIS A 83 -7.22 5.93 -17.66
CA HIS A 83 -8.32 4.99 -17.81
C HIS A 83 -8.98 5.13 -19.17
N THR A 84 -9.55 4.04 -19.65
CA THR A 84 -10.26 3.95 -20.93
C THR A 84 -11.76 3.92 -20.73
N GLU A 85 -12.22 3.29 -19.65
CA GLU A 85 -13.63 3.14 -19.33
C GLU A 85 -13.87 3.28 -17.81
N ILE A 86 -15.10 3.65 -17.45
CA ILE A 86 -15.57 3.68 -16.07
C ILE A 86 -16.62 2.58 -15.92
N LEU A 87 -16.36 1.61 -15.04
CA LEU A 87 -17.30 0.55 -14.70
C LEU A 87 -18.05 0.91 -13.40
N PRO A 88 -19.32 1.35 -13.49
CA PRO A 88 -20.15 1.55 -12.31
C PRO A 88 -20.58 0.21 -11.73
N PHE A 89 -20.61 0.12 -10.41
CA PHE A 89 -21.09 -1.09 -9.73
C PHE A 89 -21.71 -0.75 -8.38
N ASP A 90 -22.57 -1.65 -7.88
CA ASP A 90 -23.17 -1.49 -6.56
C ASP A 90 -22.29 -2.12 -5.50
N PHE A 91 -21.43 -1.30 -4.88
CA PHE A 91 -20.53 -1.76 -3.82
C PHE A 91 -21.30 -2.24 -2.59
N SER A 92 -22.51 -1.73 -2.34
CA SER A 92 -23.27 -2.06 -1.12
C SER A 92 -23.76 -3.51 -1.10
N MET A 93 -24.03 -4.10 -2.26
CA MET A 93 -24.62 -5.44 -2.39
C MET A 93 -23.62 -6.60 -2.42
N GLY A 94 -22.31 -6.32 -2.47
CA GLY A 94 -21.29 -7.36 -2.52
C GLY A 94 -20.73 -7.76 -1.16
N ASP A 95 -20.30 -9.01 -1.04
CA ASP A 95 -19.45 -9.47 0.04
C ASP A 95 -18.03 -8.91 -0.15
N LYS A 96 -17.39 -8.54 0.97
CA LYS A 96 -16.11 -7.83 0.99
C LYS A 96 -15.16 -8.55 1.92
N TYR A 97 -13.99 -8.90 1.42
CA TYR A 97 -13.01 -9.67 2.18
C TYR A 97 -11.62 -9.06 2.06
N ILE A 98 -10.83 -9.15 3.12
CA ILE A 98 -9.38 -9.04 3.05
C ILE A 98 -8.79 -10.43 3.23
N ILE A 99 -7.95 -10.84 2.29
CA ILE A 99 -7.19 -12.08 2.36
C ILE A 99 -5.74 -11.69 2.65
N ALA A 100 -5.14 -12.27 3.69
CA ALA A 100 -3.80 -11.93 4.09
C ALA A 100 -3.04 -13.15 4.60
N LYS A 101 -1.86 -13.41 4.04
CA LYS A 101 -0.96 -14.46 4.52
C LYS A 101 -0.14 -13.95 5.71
N THR A 102 -0.74 -13.98 6.89
CA THR A 102 -0.13 -13.49 8.13
C THR A 102 -0.68 -14.21 9.36
N SER A 103 -0.33 -13.76 10.56
CA SER A 103 -0.89 -14.26 11.82
C SER A 103 -2.15 -13.49 12.23
N GLN A 104 -3.06 -14.14 12.97
CA GLN A 104 -4.29 -13.49 13.47
C GLN A 104 -3.97 -12.24 14.29
N LYS A 105 -2.95 -12.31 15.14
CA LYS A 105 -2.47 -11.16 15.92
C LYS A 105 -2.11 -9.96 15.04
N ASN A 106 -1.46 -10.19 13.89
CA ASN A 106 -1.10 -9.12 12.99
C ASN A 106 -2.32 -8.51 12.29
N VAL A 107 -3.30 -9.35 11.90
CA VAL A 107 -4.59 -8.88 11.37
C VAL A 107 -5.33 -8.00 12.37
N GLU A 108 -5.39 -8.41 13.63
CA GLU A 108 -6.06 -7.64 14.70
C GLU A 108 -5.37 -6.29 14.93
N LEU A 109 -4.04 -6.22 14.86
CA LEU A 109 -3.28 -4.97 14.96
C LEU A 109 -3.62 -4.03 13.80
N LEU A 110 -3.56 -4.51 12.55
CA LEU A 110 -3.87 -3.69 11.37
C LEU A 110 -5.34 -3.22 11.35
N LEU A 111 -6.27 -4.06 11.80
CA LEU A 111 -7.67 -3.64 11.94
C LEU A 111 -7.82 -2.56 13.00
N LYS A 112 -7.10 -2.67 14.12
CA LYS A 112 -7.15 -1.66 15.17
C LYS A 112 -6.59 -0.32 14.68
N ASP A 113 -5.43 -0.34 14.03
CA ASP A 113 -4.80 0.86 13.47
C ASP A 113 -5.72 1.53 12.43
N PHE A 114 -6.41 0.73 11.61
CA PHE A 114 -7.43 1.23 10.69
C PHE A 114 -8.64 1.83 11.39
N LEU A 115 -9.13 1.21 12.46
CA LEU A 115 -10.31 1.69 13.19
C LEU A 115 -10.00 2.97 13.97
N ASP A 116 -8.77 3.12 14.48
CA ASP A 116 -8.29 4.36 15.11
C ASP A 116 -8.19 5.51 14.10
N PHE A 117 -8.02 5.21 12.80
CA PHE A 117 -8.04 6.19 11.70
C PHE A 117 -9.46 6.57 11.24
N CYS A 118 -10.45 5.68 11.38
CA CYS A 118 -11.81 5.91 10.90
C CYS A 118 -12.66 6.74 11.88
N ASP A 119 -13.65 7.48 11.35
CA ASP A 119 -14.57 8.33 12.12
C ASP A 119 -15.60 7.56 13.01
N GLY A 120 -15.24 6.38 13.53
CA GLY A 120 -16.01 5.65 14.56
C GLY A 120 -17.28 4.92 14.09
N LYS A 121 -17.54 4.82 12.78
CA LYS A 121 -18.71 4.08 12.24
C LYS A 121 -18.53 2.55 12.24
N LEU A 122 -17.30 2.08 12.36
CA LEU A 122 -16.94 0.67 12.33
C LEU A 122 -16.26 0.31 13.64
N ASN A 123 -16.58 -0.87 14.16
CA ASN A 123 -15.95 -1.47 15.33
C ASN A 123 -15.33 -2.81 14.93
N ILE A 124 -14.33 -3.27 15.70
CA ILE A 124 -13.65 -4.55 15.44
C ILE A 124 -14.62 -5.73 15.40
N GLU A 125 -15.67 -5.69 16.24
CA GLU A 125 -16.74 -6.69 16.30
C GLU A 125 -17.56 -6.81 15.00
N ASN A 126 -17.50 -5.80 14.14
CA ASN A 126 -18.16 -5.83 12.83
C ASN A 126 -17.38 -6.68 11.80
N PHE A 127 -16.12 -6.99 12.08
CA PHE A 127 -15.27 -7.80 11.21
C PHE A 127 -15.26 -9.25 11.68
N GLN A 128 -15.45 -10.20 10.75
CA GLN A 128 -15.34 -11.62 11.07
C GLN A 128 -13.98 -12.14 10.59
N ILE A 129 -13.09 -12.44 11.53
CA ILE A 129 -11.77 -12.99 11.24
C ILE A 129 -11.87 -14.51 11.24
N LYS A 130 -11.59 -15.13 10.09
CA LYS A 130 -11.49 -16.58 9.94
C LYS A 130 -10.02 -16.95 9.89
N ASN A 131 -9.59 -17.73 10.88
CA ASN A 131 -8.21 -18.19 11.02
C ASN A 131 -7.92 -19.36 10.05
N THR A 132 -8.06 -19.10 8.76
CA THR A 132 -7.64 -19.97 7.65
C THR A 132 -6.19 -19.68 7.27
N ASP A 133 -5.58 -20.50 6.43
CA ASP A 133 -4.30 -20.19 5.79
C ASP A 133 -4.52 -20.05 4.27
N PRO A 134 -4.54 -18.84 3.71
CA PRO A 134 -4.34 -17.51 4.34
C PRO A 134 -5.53 -17.05 5.20
N ILE A 135 -5.31 -16.09 6.11
CA ILE A 135 -6.38 -15.55 6.98
C ILE A 135 -7.37 -14.75 6.14
N THR A 136 -8.66 -14.95 6.40
CA THR A 136 -9.74 -14.22 5.74
C THR A 136 -10.47 -13.32 6.73
N VAL A 137 -10.50 -12.02 6.46
CA VAL A 137 -11.31 -11.06 7.20
C VAL A 137 -12.52 -10.72 6.36
N GLN A 138 -13.72 -11.03 6.84
CA GLN A 138 -14.95 -10.56 6.22
C GLN A 138 -15.29 -9.17 6.78
N CYS A 139 -15.36 -8.19 5.88
CA CYS A 139 -15.73 -6.82 6.22
C CYS A 139 -17.26 -6.71 6.37
N PRO A 140 -17.74 -5.78 7.20
CA PRO A 140 -19.16 -5.56 7.37
C PRO A 140 -19.80 -4.92 6.13
N ASN A 141 -21.08 -5.19 5.88
CA ASN A 141 -21.78 -4.68 4.70
C ASN A 141 -21.83 -3.14 4.65
N GLN A 142 -21.85 -2.47 5.82
CA GLN A 142 -21.87 -1.01 5.90
C GLN A 142 -20.51 -0.33 5.61
N ILE A 143 -19.42 -1.07 5.42
CA ILE A 143 -18.14 -0.47 5.03
C ILE A 143 -18.31 0.25 3.69
N THR A 144 -17.81 1.48 3.59
CA THR A 144 -17.90 2.25 2.34
C THR A 144 -16.82 1.83 1.35
N PHE A 145 -16.99 2.17 0.06
CA PHE A 145 -15.98 1.89 -0.97
C PHE A 145 -14.64 2.56 -0.63
N ASN A 146 -14.69 3.77 -0.09
CA ASN A 146 -13.53 4.50 0.41
C ASN A 146 -12.83 3.71 1.53
N ASP A 147 -13.56 3.37 2.59
CA ASP A 147 -13.01 2.72 3.77
C ASP A 147 -12.44 1.34 3.45
N PHE A 148 -13.10 0.58 2.57
CA PHE A 148 -12.61 -0.71 2.10
C PHE A 148 -11.33 -0.60 1.24
N SER A 149 -11.27 0.42 0.38
CA SER A 149 -10.07 0.70 -0.43
C SER A 149 -8.90 1.08 0.48
N ILE A 150 -9.13 1.99 1.43
CA ILE A 150 -8.15 2.41 2.43
C ILE A 150 -7.67 1.21 3.28
N LEU A 151 -8.59 0.36 3.75
CA LEU A 151 -8.26 -0.87 4.48
C LEU A 151 -7.43 -1.85 3.64
N THR A 152 -7.82 -2.07 2.39
CA THR A 152 -7.08 -2.92 1.45
C THR A 152 -5.66 -2.40 1.27
N GLN A 153 -5.52 -1.08 1.07
CA GLN A 153 -4.22 -0.45 0.91
C GLN A 153 -3.35 -0.62 2.16
N HIS A 154 -3.93 -0.45 3.36
CA HIS A 154 -3.23 -0.66 4.63
C HIS A 154 -2.62 -2.05 4.71
N PHE A 155 -3.46 -3.07 4.54
CA PHE A 155 -3.05 -4.46 4.62
C PHE A 155 -1.96 -4.80 3.61
N CYS A 156 -2.09 -4.33 2.36
CA CYS A 156 -1.13 -4.61 1.31
C CYS A 156 0.20 -3.84 1.45
N ASN A 157 0.22 -2.73 2.22
CA ASN A 157 1.46 -2.03 2.51
C ASN A 157 2.31 -2.80 3.52
N ASP A 158 1.68 -3.41 4.52
CA ASP A 158 2.36 -4.13 5.60
C ASP A 158 2.55 -5.63 5.31
N ILE A 159 1.72 -6.21 4.44
CA ILE A 159 1.72 -7.64 4.11
C ILE A 159 1.81 -7.81 2.59
N GLU A 160 2.88 -8.46 2.12
CA GLU A 160 3.15 -8.63 0.69
C GLU A 160 2.10 -9.47 -0.05
N ASP A 161 1.68 -10.57 0.58
CA ASP A 161 0.66 -11.50 0.09
C ASP A 161 -0.70 -11.15 0.72
N SER A 162 -1.20 -9.96 0.40
CA SER A 162 -2.53 -9.51 0.80
C SER A 162 -3.32 -8.91 -0.36
N TRP A 163 -4.64 -9.11 -0.30
CA TRP A 163 -5.58 -8.67 -1.33
C TRP A 163 -6.92 -8.27 -0.72
N GLY A 164 -7.52 -7.22 -1.26
CA GLY A 164 -8.92 -6.87 -1.07
C GLY A 164 -9.76 -7.54 -2.14
N VAL A 165 -10.78 -8.28 -1.73
CA VAL A 165 -11.68 -9.04 -2.58
C VAL A 165 -13.10 -8.49 -2.44
N PHE A 166 -13.74 -8.25 -3.58
CA PHE A 166 -15.16 -7.94 -3.66
C PHE A 166 -15.86 -9.03 -4.47
N LYS A 167 -17.01 -9.49 -3.98
CA LYS A 167 -17.79 -10.54 -4.61
C LYS A 167 -19.27 -10.14 -4.68
N SER A 168 -19.87 -10.27 -5.84
CA SER A 168 -21.30 -10.03 -6.02
C SER A 168 -21.86 -10.89 -7.14
N GLY A 169 -23.18 -10.99 -7.26
CA GLY A 169 -23.79 -11.74 -8.36
C GLY A 169 -23.49 -11.17 -9.76
N ARG A 170 -22.89 -9.98 -9.87
CA ARG A 170 -22.63 -9.29 -11.15
C ARG A 170 -21.16 -8.98 -11.41
N LEU A 171 -20.36 -8.86 -10.36
CA LEU A 171 -18.97 -8.44 -10.44
C LEU A 171 -18.19 -9.02 -9.26
N ASP A 172 -17.12 -9.72 -9.61
CA ASP A 172 -16.11 -10.17 -8.67
C ASP A 172 -14.78 -9.52 -9.05
N TYR A 173 -14.00 -9.09 -8.06
CA TYR A 173 -12.66 -8.59 -8.30
C TYR A 173 -11.73 -8.84 -7.12
N TYR A 174 -10.43 -8.86 -7.40
CA TYR A 174 -9.40 -8.66 -6.39
C TYR A 174 -8.62 -7.38 -6.65
N SER A 175 -8.02 -6.86 -5.59
CA SER A 175 -7.29 -5.59 -5.60
C SER A 175 -6.15 -5.63 -4.59
N TYR A 176 -5.08 -4.88 -4.83
CA TYR A 176 -3.94 -4.77 -3.92
C TYR A 176 -3.25 -3.41 -4.06
N SER A 177 -2.55 -2.97 -3.01
CA SER A 177 -1.77 -1.72 -3.04
C SER A 177 -0.64 -1.84 -4.06
N ASP A 178 -0.60 -0.92 -5.01
CA ASP A 178 0.48 -0.85 -5.98
C ASP A 178 1.69 -0.14 -5.34
N LYS A 179 2.74 -0.90 -5.01
CA LYS A 179 3.96 -0.32 -4.41
C LYS A 179 4.66 0.70 -5.33
N LYS A 180 4.38 0.63 -6.64
CA LYS A 180 4.97 1.52 -7.65
C LYS A 180 4.45 2.94 -7.55
N THR A 181 3.23 3.12 -7.09
CA THR A 181 2.58 4.42 -7.02
C THR A 181 2.04 4.71 -5.62
N VAL A 182 2.11 5.96 -5.21
CA VAL A 182 1.61 6.49 -3.95
C VAL A 182 0.08 6.49 -4.04
N HIS A 183 -0.59 5.85 -3.08
CA HIS A 183 -2.05 5.90 -2.98
C HIS A 183 -2.82 5.35 -4.20
N ASN A 184 -2.26 4.39 -4.94
CA ASN A 184 -3.07 3.58 -5.86
C ASN A 184 -3.24 2.15 -5.37
N ILE A 185 -4.43 1.65 -5.63
CA ILE A 185 -4.78 0.25 -5.62
C ILE A 185 -4.95 -0.17 -7.08
N VAL A 186 -4.46 -1.35 -7.43
CA VAL A 186 -4.69 -1.95 -8.74
C VAL A 186 -5.37 -3.30 -8.56
N GLY A 187 -6.11 -3.74 -9.57
CA GLY A 187 -6.86 -4.97 -9.47
C GLY A 187 -7.31 -5.52 -10.80
N GLN A 188 -7.95 -6.68 -10.72
CA GLN A 188 -8.54 -7.35 -11.87
C GLN A 188 -9.91 -7.90 -11.50
N THR A 189 -10.86 -7.77 -12.42
CA THR A 189 -12.21 -8.35 -12.35
C THR A 189 -12.18 -9.83 -12.77
N GLY A 190 -13.22 -10.58 -12.44
CA GLY A 190 -13.33 -12.02 -12.74
C GLY A 190 -13.32 -12.35 -14.23
N ASP A 191 -13.76 -11.44 -15.08
CA ASP A 191 -13.68 -11.52 -16.55
C ASP A 191 -12.35 -11.00 -17.12
N GLY A 192 -11.43 -10.55 -16.27
CA GLY A 192 -10.06 -10.22 -16.62
C GLY A 192 -9.78 -8.74 -16.90
N GLN A 193 -10.78 -7.86 -16.81
CA GLN A 193 -10.58 -6.42 -16.93
C GLN A 193 -9.73 -5.90 -15.77
N LYS A 194 -8.78 -5.01 -16.08
CA LYS A 194 -7.86 -4.47 -15.09
C LYS A 194 -8.28 -3.06 -14.72
N PHE A 195 -8.11 -2.69 -13.46
CA PHE A 195 -8.53 -1.38 -12.99
C PHE A 195 -7.57 -0.82 -11.95
N SER A 196 -7.75 0.46 -11.67
CA SER A 196 -7.03 1.21 -10.66
C SER A 196 -8.00 2.05 -9.84
N ILE A 197 -7.64 2.30 -8.58
CA ILE A 197 -8.34 3.19 -7.65
C ILE A 197 -7.28 4.09 -7.03
N TYR A 198 -7.43 5.40 -7.21
CA TYR A 198 -6.57 6.38 -6.56
C TYR A 198 -7.21 6.81 -5.24
N THR A 199 -6.62 6.46 -4.11
CA THR A 199 -7.23 6.63 -2.77
C THR A 199 -7.24 8.08 -2.28
N LEU A 200 -6.64 9.02 -3.01
CA LEU A 200 -6.80 10.46 -2.78
C LEU A 200 -7.95 11.09 -3.59
N ASP A 201 -8.63 10.34 -4.46
CA ASP A 201 -9.87 10.81 -5.09
C ASP A 201 -11.03 10.83 -4.07
N ASP A 202 -12.10 11.57 -4.37
CA ASP A 202 -13.32 11.58 -3.54
C ASP A 202 -14.12 10.28 -3.76
N LEU A 203 -13.63 9.18 -3.17
CA LEU A 203 -14.22 7.85 -3.29
C LEU A 203 -15.61 7.72 -2.64
N TYR A 204 -16.06 8.74 -1.88
CA TYR A 204 -17.46 8.80 -1.43
C TYR A 204 -18.41 9.15 -2.58
N LYS A 205 -17.96 9.96 -3.55
CA LYS A 205 -18.71 10.32 -4.77
C LYS A 205 -18.34 9.45 -5.97
N GLU A 206 -17.11 8.98 -6.05
CA GLU A 206 -16.54 8.23 -7.18
C GLU A 206 -16.50 6.72 -6.93
N GLN A 207 -17.66 6.10 -6.71
CA GLN A 207 -17.78 4.65 -6.51
C GLN A 207 -17.79 3.90 -7.84
N HIS A 208 -16.65 3.83 -8.50
CA HIS A 208 -16.51 3.13 -9.78
C HIS A 208 -15.11 2.54 -9.95
N LEU A 209 -14.99 1.51 -10.80
CA LEU A 209 -13.70 0.98 -11.21
C LEU A 209 -13.26 1.67 -12.50
N LYS A 210 -12.10 2.30 -12.49
CA LYS A 210 -11.49 2.92 -13.68
C LYS A 210 -10.72 1.83 -14.44
N ILE A 211 -11.22 1.39 -15.59
CA ILE A 211 -10.62 0.31 -16.39
C ILE A 211 -9.39 0.83 -17.13
N ASN A 212 -8.31 0.04 -17.15
CA ASN A 212 -7.01 0.42 -17.69
C ASN A 212 -6.45 -0.69 -18.63
N ASP A 213 -6.26 -0.38 -19.92
CA ASP A 213 -5.83 -1.38 -20.90
C ASP A 213 -4.37 -1.84 -20.72
N ASN A 214 -3.49 -0.90 -20.35
CA ASN A 214 -2.04 -1.13 -20.27
C ASN A 214 -1.53 -1.46 -18.85
N LEU A 215 -2.43 -1.70 -17.91
CA LEU A 215 -2.06 -2.01 -16.53
C LEU A 215 -1.48 -3.43 -16.42
N LYS A 216 -0.42 -3.58 -15.63
CA LYS A 216 0.15 -4.90 -15.28
C LYS A 216 -0.30 -5.26 -13.87
N VAL A 217 -1.00 -6.39 -13.75
CA VAL A 217 -1.52 -6.90 -12.46
C VAL A 217 -0.79 -8.18 -12.06
N LYS A 218 -0.56 -8.37 -10.76
CA LYS A 218 -0.06 -9.62 -10.19
C LYS A 218 -1.07 -10.73 -10.42
N LYS A 219 -0.59 -11.96 -10.64
CA LYS A 219 -1.47 -13.14 -10.71
C LYS A 219 -2.08 -13.40 -9.33
N PHE A 220 -3.40 -13.49 -9.27
CA PHE A 220 -4.15 -13.85 -8.07
C PHE A 220 -4.80 -15.23 -8.24
N ASP A 221 -4.88 -15.99 -7.14
CA ASP A 221 -5.57 -17.28 -7.15
C ASP A 221 -7.09 -17.08 -7.00
N TRP A 222 -7.79 -17.12 -8.13
CA TRP A 222 -9.25 -16.98 -8.18
C TRP A 222 -10.00 -18.05 -7.38
N ASN A 223 -9.37 -19.18 -7.03
CA ASN A 223 -9.98 -20.16 -6.13
C ASN A 223 -10.21 -19.59 -4.73
N LEU A 224 -9.44 -18.57 -4.31
CA LEU A 224 -9.64 -17.89 -3.02
C LEU A 224 -10.96 -17.09 -3.00
N ILE A 225 -11.39 -16.54 -4.14
CA ILE A 225 -12.67 -15.84 -4.30
C ILE A 225 -13.84 -16.84 -4.39
N ASN A 226 -13.61 -17.96 -5.07
CA ASN A 226 -14.66 -18.95 -5.32
C ASN A 226 -14.90 -19.89 -4.13
N ASN A 227 -13.89 -20.15 -3.29
CA ASN A 227 -13.95 -21.12 -2.19
C ASN A 227 -14.09 -20.50 -0.77
N GLY A 228 -14.13 -19.17 -0.62
CA GLY A 228 -14.43 -18.52 0.67
C GLY A 228 -15.93 -18.19 0.84
N PRO A 229 -16.51 -18.41 2.03
CA PRO A 229 -16.82 -19.73 2.58
C PRO A 229 -18.00 -20.39 1.81
N LEU A 230 -17.82 -21.63 1.36
CA LEU A 230 -18.97 -22.52 1.18
C LEU A 230 -19.56 -22.82 2.57
N LEU A 231 -20.63 -22.13 2.94
CA LEU A 231 -21.58 -22.57 3.96
C LEU A 231 -22.21 -23.88 3.47
N LYS A 232 -21.51 -25.00 3.66
CA LYS A 232 -22.17 -26.30 3.78
C LYS A 232 -22.75 -26.34 5.19
N PHE A 233 -23.97 -25.85 5.33
CA PHE A 233 -24.82 -26.25 6.45
C PHE A 233 -24.97 -27.78 6.37
N LYS A 234 -24.45 -28.46 7.39
CA LYS A 234 -24.83 -29.82 7.74
C LYS A 234 -25.83 -29.73 8.89
#